data_AF-A0A1J3DR33-F1
#
_entry.id   AF-A0A1J3DR33-F1
#
_cell.length_a   1.000
_cell.length_b   1.000
_cell.length_c   1.000
_cell.angle_alpha   90.00
_cell.angle_beta   90.00
_cell.angle_gamma   90.00
#
_symmetry.space_group_name_H-M   'P 1'
#
loop_
_entity.id
_entity.type
_entity.pdbx_description
1 polymer ?
#
loop_
_entity_poly.entity_id
_entity_poly.type
_entity_poly.pdbx_seq_one_letter_code
_entity_poly.pdbx_strand_id
1 'polypeptide(L)'
;DEGGNVLNLGKDVLELKESSVLASGSRADVGNWQIHLKSQNHLETHYCGFKKPDIVNLSDNVEQNLAAQERKFGRLQLSDTSEDSSSICVFQISTTTQSTIDIAFVSGIRGEASDVEKRVMSLTGLPLSSLLEEKHIAFDAKFKECFHLSEMLDS
;
A
#
# COMPACT_ATOMS: atom_id res chain seq x y z
N ASP A 1 13.35 2.40 -6.79
CA ASP A 1 12.07 3.01 -7.15
C ASP A 1 12.11 3.35 -8.65
N GLU A 2 11.08 3.98 -9.18
CA GLU A 2 11.02 4.41 -10.58
C GLU A 2 12.08 5.47 -10.94
N GLY A 3 12.65 6.17 -9.95
CA GLY A 3 13.75 7.12 -10.15
C GLY A 3 15.14 6.47 -10.12
N GLY A 4 15.22 5.15 -9.95
CA GLY A 4 16.47 4.41 -9.83
C GLY A 4 17.11 4.44 -8.44
N ASN A 5 16.43 5.00 -7.44
CA ASN A 5 16.91 5.01 -6.06
C ASN A 5 16.61 3.67 -5.37
N VAL A 6 17.39 3.32 -4.35
CA VAL A 6 17.19 2.07 -3.60
C VAL A 6 15.87 2.13 -2.82
N LEU A 7 15.03 1.10 -2.95
CA LEU A 7 13.86 0.89 -2.10
C LEU A 7 14.29 0.29 -0.76
N ASN A 8 13.90 0.91 0.34
CA ASN A 8 14.16 0.40 1.69
C ASN A 8 12.90 -0.24 2.25
N LEU A 9 13.00 -1.48 2.70
CA LEU A 9 11.93 -2.19 3.39
C LEU A 9 11.94 -1.86 4.89
N GLY A 10 10.77 -1.77 5.51
CA GLY A 10 10.68 -1.52 6.95
C GLY A 10 11.26 -2.68 7.78
N LYS A 11 11.91 -2.37 8.91
CA LYS A 11 12.42 -3.38 9.84
C LYS A 11 11.31 -4.19 10.53
N ASP A 12 10.09 -3.67 10.56
CA ASP A 12 8.96 -4.25 11.30
C ASP A 12 8.08 -5.19 10.46
N VAL A 13 8.45 -5.51 9.21
CA VAL A 13 7.66 -6.38 8.31
C VAL A 13 7.39 -7.78 8.89
N LEU A 14 8.15 -8.20 9.91
CA LEU A 14 8.08 -9.56 10.45
C LEU A 14 7.06 -9.77 11.59
N GLU A 15 6.63 -8.72 12.31
CA GLU A 15 5.53 -8.79 13.30
C GLU A 15 4.88 -7.40 13.48
N LEU A 16 3.77 -7.13 12.80
CA LEU A 16 3.13 -5.80 12.77
C LEU A 16 2.26 -5.55 14.01
N LYS A 17 2.52 -4.46 14.74
CA LYS A 17 1.58 -3.84 15.71
C LYS A 17 1.17 -2.44 15.24
N GLU A 18 -0.15 -2.23 15.15
CA GLU A 18 -0.93 -0.98 14.96
C GLU A 18 -0.62 -0.04 13.78
N SER A 19 0.61 0.09 13.28
CA SER A 19 0.91 0.65 11.96
C SER A 19 2.38 0.40 11.62
N SER A 20 2.67 -0.13 10.43
CA SER A 20 4.02 -0.54 10.09
C SER A 20 4.45 -0.03 8.72
N VAL A 21 5.71 0.40 8.63
CA VAL A 21 6.30 0.85 7.36
C VAL A 21 6.53 -0.37 6.47
N LEU A 22 5.88 -0.42 5.32
CA LEU A 22 6.15 -1.44 4.30
C LEU A 22 7.40 -1.10 3.50
N ALA A 23 7.42 0.11 2.97
CA ALA A 23 8.49 0.58 2.09
C ALA A 23 8.75 2.07 2.29
N SER A 24 9.97 2.47 2.00
CA SER A 24 10.39 3.87 1.99
C SER A 24 11.39 4.14 0.87
N GLY A 25 11.48 5.39 0.47
CA GLY A 25 12.39 5.82 -0.58
C GLY A 25 12.51 7.33 -0.66
N SER A 26 13.16 7.80 -1.70
CA SER A 26 13.35 9.22 -1.96
C SER A 26 13.36 9.46 -3.46
N ARG A 27 12.66 10.48 -3.93
CA ARG A 27 12.64 10.88 -5.35
C ARG A 27 12.52 12.40 -5.45
N ALA A 28 13.09 13.01 -6.48
CA ALA A 28 13.24 14.47 -6.56
C ALA A 28 11.90 15.23 -6.58
N ASP A 29 10.85 14.65 -7.14
CA ASP A 29 9.50 15.26 -7.27
C ASP A 29 8.65 15.14 -6.00
N VAL A 30 8.78 14.05 -5.26
CA VAL A 30 7.96 13.79 -4.05
C VAL A 30 8.75 13.87 -2.73
N GLY A 31 10.08 14.04 -2.80
CA GLY A 31 10.98 14.02 -1.65
C GLY A 31 11.12 12.62 -1.03
N ASN A 32 11.49 12.58 0.25
CA ASN A 32 11.47 11.34 1.03
C ASN A 32 10.03 10.91 1.25
N TRP A 33 9.77 9.61 1.12
CA TRP A 33 8.43 9.04 1.22
C TRP A 33 8.43 7.70 1.96
N GLN A 34 7.27 7.37 2.53
CA GLN A 34 6.99 6.10 3.20
C GLN A 34 5.60 5.58 2.80
N ILE A 35 5.47 4.26 2.72
CA ILE A 35 4.20 3.54 2.60
C ILE A 35 3.98 2.79 3.90
N HIS A 36 2.84 3.01 4.52
CA HIS A 36 2.44 2.39 5.78
C HIS A 36 1.24 1.48 5.57
N LEU A 37 1.25 0.35 6.28
CA LEU A 37 0.13 -0.56 6.40
C LEU A 37 -0.47 -0.42 7.79
N LYS A 38 -1.79 -0.24 7.87
CA LYS A 38 -2.53 -0.22 9.13
C LYS A 38 -3.68 -1.22 9.07
N SER A 39 -3.82 -1.99 10.14
CA SER A 39 -4.90 -2.95 10.33
C SER A 39 -5.15 -3.12 11.82
N GLN A 40 -6.41 -3.39 12.18
CA GLN A 40 -6.78 -3.79 13.54
C GLN A 40 -6.45 -5.26 13.81
N ASN A 41 -6.34 -6.06 12.76
CA ASN A 41 -6.08 -7.49 12.82
C ASN A 41 -4.59 -7.76 12.59
N HIS A 42 -4.10 -8.83 13.19
CA HIS A 42 -2.78 -9.36 12.85
C HIS A 42 -2.76 -9.81 11.39
N LEU A 43 -1.77 -9.33 10.64
CA LEU A 43 -1.59 -9.65 9.23
C LEU A 43 -0.28 -10.41 9.08
N GLU A 44 -0.32 -11.54 8.38
CA GLU A 44 0.89 -12.20 7.90
C GLU A 44 1.30 -11.52 6.60
N THR A 45 2.52 -10.99 6.55
CA THR A 45 3.03 -10.28 5.39
C THR A 45 4.31 -10.93 4.90
N HIS A 46 4.35 -11.22 3.60
CA HIS A 46 5.56 -11.63 2.91
C HIS A 46 5.87 -10.66 1.78
N TYR A 47 7.10 -10.62 1.31
CA TYR A 47 7.48 -9.72 0.23
C TYR A 47 8.45 -10.35 -0.77
N CYS A 48 8.49 -9.80 -1.97
CA CYS A 48 9.59 -10.01 -2.89
C CYS A 48 9.95 -8.71 -3.63
N GLY A 49 11.25 -8.49 -3.82
CA GLY A 49 11.79 -7.38 -4.59
C GLY A 49 12.28 -7.86 -5.95
N PHE A 50 11.86 -7.17 -7.01
CA PHE A 50 12.28 -7.45 -8.38
C PHE A 50 13.09 -6.27 -8.95
N LYS A 51 14.20 -6.57 -9.59
CA LYS A 51 15.01 -5.60 -10.31
C LYS A 51 14.53 -5.45 -11.75
N LYS A 52 13.96 -4.28 -12.06
CA LYS A 52 13.51 -3.93 -13.42
C LYS A 52 12.66 -5.03 -14.09
N PRO A 53 11.66 -5.64 -13.41
CA PRO A 53 10.77 -6.52 -14.14
C PRO A 53 10.02 -5.67 -15.18
N ASP A 54 9.79 -6.24 -16.35
CA ASP A 54 8.75 -5.69 -17.22
C ASP A 54 7.43 -5.77 -16.45
N ILE A 55 6.76 -4.63 -16.25
CA ILE A 55 5.53 -4.56 -15.45
C ILE A 55 4.43 -5.46 -16.04
N VAL A 56 4.48 -5.71 -17.35
CA VAL A 56 3.57 -6.63 -18.05
C VAL A 56 3.74 -8.07 -17.55
N ASN A 57 4.96 -8.46 -17.16
CA ASN A 57 5.28 -9.82 -16.71
C ASN A 57 5.32 -9.94 -15.17
N LEU A 58 4.85 -8.92 -14.43
CA LEU A 58 4.93 -8.93 -12.97
C LEU A 58 4.17 -10.11 -12.36
N SER A 59 3.01 -10.46 -12.92
CA SER A 59 2.23 -11.63 -12.49
C SER A 59 3.02 -12.93 -12.63
N ASP A 60 3.66 -13.16 -13.79
CA ASP A 60 4.47 -14.36 -14.04
C ASP A 60 5.67 -14.44 -13.08
N ASN A 61 6.32 -13.30 -12.81
CA ASN A 61 7.45 -13.23 -11.88
C ASN A 61 7.01 -13.57 -10.44
N VAL A 62 5.85 -13.07 -10.02
CA VAL A 62 5.25 -13.39 -8.72
C VAL A 62 4.86 -14.86 -8.63
N GLU A 63 4.23 -15.41 -9.67
CA GLU A 63 3.85 -16.83 -9.73
C GLU A 63 5.07 -17.75 -9.66
N GLN A 64 6.13 -17.44 -10.40
CA GLN A 64 7.39 -18.19 -10.35
C GLN A 64 8.03 -18.15 -8.95
N ASN A 65 8.00 -16.99 -8.28
CA ASN A 65 8.48 -16.86 -6.91
C ASN A 65 7.67 -17.76 -5.97
N LEU A 66 6.34 -17.70 -6.02
CA LEU A 66 5.43 -18.51 -5.21
C LEU A 66 5.62 -20.02 -5.46
N ALA A 67 5.69 -20.43 -6.73
CA ALA A 67 5.91 -21.83 -7.09
C ALA A 67 7.26 -22.36 -6.61
N ALA A 68 8.31 -21.52 -6.62
CA ALA A 68 9.61 -21.89 -6.06
C ALA A 68 9.55 -22.07 -4.54
N GLN A 69 8.82 -21.20 -3.82
CA GLN A 69 8.61 -21.30 -2.38
C GLN A 69 7.78 -22.53 -2.01
N GLU A 70 6.71 -22.82 -2.76
CA GLU A 70 5.89 -24.02 -2.56
C GLU A 70 6.73 -25.30 -2.76
N ARG A 71 7.49 -25.40 -3.85
CA ARG A 71 8.33 -26.59 -4.12
C ARG A 71 9.41 -26.81 -3.08
N LYS A 72 9.99 -25.72 -2.54
CA LYS A 72 11.14 -25.78 -1.63
C LYS A 72 10.72 -25.94 -0.17
N PHE A 73 9.64 -25.30 0.25
CA PHE A 73 9.22 -25.19 1.65
C PHE A 73 7.79 -25.67 1.91
N GLY A 74 7.03 -26.02 0.88
CA GLY A 74 5.64 -26.47 1.01
C GLY A 74 4.66 -25.36 1.38
N ARG A 75 5.02 -24.08 1.14
CA ARG A 75 4.21 -22.91 1.52
C ARG A 75 4.01 -21.98 0.34
N LEU A 76 2.76 -21.53 0.13
CA LEU A 76 2.40 -20.57 -0.89
C LEU A 76 2.55 -19.13 -0.35
N GLN A 77 3.80 -18.73 -0.13
CA GLN A 77 4.18 -17.42 0.38
C GLN A 77 5.31 -16.82 -0.45
N LEU A 78 5.42 -15.49 -0.52
CA LEU A 78 6.58 -14.83 -1.12
C LEU A 78 7.86 -15.14 -0.33
N SER A 79 8.99 -14.99 -1.00
CA SER A 79 10.28 -15.46 -0.52
C SER A 79 10.92 -14.66 0.61
N ASP A 80 10.37 -13.50 0.97
CA ASP A 80 10.97 -12.53 1.90
C ASP A 80 12.39 -12.12 1.50
N THR A 81 12.59 -11.96 0.19
CA THR A 81 13.88 -11.55 -0.38
C THR A 81 13.70 -10.43 -1.39
N SER A 82 14.68 -9.54 -1.47
CA SER A 82 14.73 -8.47 -2.48
C SER A 82 16.01 -8.62 -3.29
N GLU A 83 15.90 -8.54 -4.62
CA GLU A 83 17.07 -8.43 -5.47
C GLU A 83 17.81 -7.10 -5.25
N ASP A 84 19.13 -7.10 -5.39
CA ASP A 84 19.93 -5.89 -5.26
C ASP A 84 19.49 -4.82 -6.27
N SER A 85 19.14 -3.64 -5.76
CA SER A 85 18.58 -2.51 -6.52
C SER A 85 17.21 -2.78 -7.14
N SER A 86 16.35 -3.54 -6.44
CA SER A 86 14.94 -3.72 -6.83
C SER A 86 14.23 -2.40 -7.06
N SER A 87 13.54 -2.30 -8.19
CA SER A 87 12.73 -1.13 -8.57
C SER A 87 11.26 -1.31 -8.24
N ILE A 88 10.81 -2.56 -8.12
CA ILE A 88 9.45 -2.96 -7.75
C ILE A 88 9.53 -3.88 -6.54
N CYS A 89 8.65 -3.67 -5.57
CA CYS A 89 8.46 -4.57 -4.45
C CYS A 89 7.00 -4.97 -4.37
N VAL A 90 6.76 -6.28 -4.26
CA VAL A 90 5.44 -6.87 -4.12
C VAL A 90 5.30 -7.36 -2.68
N PHE A 91 4.17 -7.04 -2.06
CA PHE A 91 3.81 -7.50 -0.73
C PHE A 91 2.61 -8.43 -0.85
N GLN A 92 2.73 -9.63 -0.30
CA GLN A 92 1.63 -10.56 -0.07
C GLN A 92 1.13 -10.33 1.35
N ILE A 93 -0.15 -10.01 1.49
CA ILE A 93 -0.79 -9.82 2.79
C ILE A 93 -1.87 -10.89 2.93
N SER A 94 -1.70 -11.77 3.92
CA SER A 94 -2.60 -12.90 4.19
C SER A 94 -3.38 -12.65 5.48
N THR A 95 -4.69 -12.90 5.45
CA THR A 95 -5.58 -12.76 6.62
C THR A 95 -6.45 -14.00 6.78
N THR A 96 -6.75 -14.37 8.02
CA THR A 96 -7.59 -15.54 8.35
C THR A 96 -9.06 -15.19 8.55
N THR A 97 -9.37 -13.91 8.73
CA THR A 97 -10.71 -13.37 8.96
C THR A 97 -10.95 -12.14 8.07
N GLN A 98 -12.21 -11.73 7.97
CA GLN A 98 -12.57 -10.47 7.34
C GLN A 98 -11.80 -9.33 8.03
N SER A 99 -10.98 -8.64 7.24
CA SER A 99 -10.06 -7.62 7.73
C SER A 99 -10.17 -6.38 6.86
N THR A 100 -10.14 -5.22 7.49
CA THR A 100 -9.97 -3.94 6.80
C THR A 100 -8.53 -3.50 6.97
N ILE A 101 -7.93 -3.11 5.85
CA ILE A 101 -6.53 -2.73 5.79
C ILE A 101 -6.45 -1.36 5.12
N ASP A 102 -5.80 -0.42 5.79
CA ASP A 102 -5.51 0.89 5.23
C ASP A 102 -4.06 0.94 4.76
N ILE A 103 -3.85 1.50 3.57
CA ILE A 103 -2.52 1.75 3.01
C ILE A 103 -2.36 3.27 2.89
N ALA A 104 -1.41 3.82 3.64
CA ALA A 104 -1.14 5.25 3.65
C ALA A 104 0.20 5.56 2.98
N PHE A 105 0.18 6.46 2.00
CA PHE A 105 1.39 7.02 1.40
C PHE A 105 1.67 8.40 1.99
N VAL A 106 2.88 8.59 2.51
CA VAL A 106 3.34 9.84 3.12
C VAL A 106 4.57 10.31 2.38
N SER A 107 4.47 11.43 1.66
CA SER A 107 5.58 12.08 0.95
C SER A 107 6.05 13.37 1.62
N GLY A 108 7.14 13.95 1.10
CA GLY A 108 7.65 15.24 1.58
C GLY A 108 8.20 15.18 3.02
N ILE A 109 8.71 14.03 3.45
CA ILE A 109 9.20 13.84 4.82
C ILE A 109 10.49 14.66 5.00
N ARG A 110 10.40 15.74 5.79
CA ARG A 110 11.50 16.68 6.08
C ARG A 110 11.78 16.85 7.58
N GLY A 111 11.02 16.17 8.45
CA GLY A 111 10.99 16.39 9.90
C GLY A 111 11.07 15.12 10.74
N GLU A 112 10.66 15.21 12.01
CA GLU A 112 10.70 14.14 12.99
C GLU A 112 9.69 13.01 12.69
N ALA A 113 9.97 11.81 13.20
CA ALA A 113 9.08 10.65 13.07
C ALA A 113 7.66 10.91 13.62
N SER A 114 7.53 11.79 14.63
CA SER A 114 6.25 12.19 15.24
C SER A 114 5.33 12.93 14.27
N ASP A 115 5.86 13.62 13.25
CA ASP A 115 5.07 14.26 12.20
C ASP A 115 4.50 13.22 11.22
N VAL A 116 5.32 12.22 10.85
CA VAL A 116 4.90 11.11 9.98
C VAL A 116 3.77 10.32 10.63
N GLU A 117 3.90 9.98 11.90
CA GLU A 117 2.88 9.22 12.64
C GLU A 117 1.52 9.94 12.65
N LYS A 118 1.49 11.25 12.96
CA LYS A 118 0.26 12.06 12.92
C LYS A 118 -0.38 12.05 11.54
N ARG A 119 0.43 12.16 10.49
CA ARG A 119 -0.05 12.13 9.10
C ARG A 119 -0.64 10.77 8.76
N VAL A 120 0.02 9.66 9.14
CA VAL A 120 -0.53 8.31 8.99
C VAL A 120 -1.86 8.16 9.75
N MET A 121 -1.95 8.65 10.98
CA MET A 121 -3.20 8.62 11.76
C MET A 121 -4.32 9.41 11.10
N SER A 122 -4.02 10.53 10.43
CA SER A 122 -5.01 11.31 9.69
C SER A 122 -5.47 10.66 8.38
N LEU A 123 -4.70 9.72 7.85
CA LEU A 123 -4.94 9.04 6.57
C LEU A 123 -5.43 7.59 6.74
N THR A 124 -5.75 7.16 7.97
CA THR A 124 -6.16 5.78 8.27
C THR A 124 -7.26 5.74 9.33
N GLY A 125 -7.94 4.62 9.49
CA GLY A 125 -8.99 4.40 10.49
C GLY A 125 -10.22 5.28 10.30
N LEU A 126 -10.77 5.79 11.41
CA LEU A 126 -11.98 6.62 11.41
C LEU A 126 -11.82 7.90 10.57
N PRO A 127 -10.72 8.68 10.66
CA PRO A 127 -10.50 9.83 9.78
C PRO A 127 -10.62 9.49 8.29
N LEU A 128 -10.05 8.36 7.84
CA LEU A 128 -10.16 7.91 6.46
C LEU A 128 -11.60 7.54 6.10
N SER A 129 -12.31 6.84 6.99
CA SER A 129 -13.70 6.44 6.77
C SER A 129 -14.62 7.66 6.61
N SER A 130 -14.49 8.66 7.49
CA SER A 130 -15.25 9.91 7.39
C SER A 130 -14.92 10.67 6.10
N LEU A 131 -13.65 10.75 5.72
CA LEU A 131 -13.25 11.41 4.47
C LEU A 131 -13.84 10.69 3.23
N LEU A 132 -13.87 9.36 3.22
CA LEU A 132 -14.45 8.58 2.12
C LEU A 132 -15.96 8.84 1.99
N GLU A 133 -16.69 8.90 3.11
CA GLU A 133 -18.12 9.24 3.13
C GLU A 133 -18.37 10.66 2.58
N GLU A 134 -17.60 11.65 3.04
CA GLU A 134 -17.68 13.01 2.51
C GLU A 134 -17.42 13.07 1.00
N LYS A 135 -16.42 12.34 0.50
CA LYS A 135 -16.09 12.29 -0.92
C LYS A 135 -17.18 11.59 -1.74
N HIS A 136 -17.79 10.54 -1.20
CA HIS A 136 -18.92 9.86 -1.84
C HIS A 136 -20.11 10.82 -2.01
N ILE A 137 -20.50 11.53 -0.94
CA ILE A 137 -21.58 12.51 -0.98
C ILE A 137 -21.28 13.63 -1.98
N ALA A 138 -20.06 14.17 -1.96
CA ALA A 138 -19.64 15.23 -2.88
C ALA A 138 -19.64 14.77 -4.34
N PHE A 139 -19.24 13.52 -4.61
CA PHE A 139 -19.30 12.93 -5.94
C PHE A 139 -20.75 12.81 -6.42
N ASP A 140 -21.64 12.23 -5.60
CA ASP A 140 -23.05 12.04 -5.94
C ASP A 140 -23.76 13.37 -6.22
N ALA A 141 -23.49 14.40 -5.42
CA ALA A 141 -24.03 15.74 -5.64
C ALA A 141 -23.58 16.30 -7.00
N LYS A 142 -22.28 16.21 -7.29
CA LYS A 142 -21.72 16.68 -8.56
C LYS A 142 -22.26 15.88 -9.75
N PHE A 143 -22.44 14.58 -9.60
CA PHE A 143 -23.03 13.72 -10.63
C PHE A 143 -24.46 14.17 -10.95
N LYS A 144 -25.30 14.33 -9.93
CA LYS A 144 -26.69 14.79 -10.10
C LYS A 144 -26.78 16.17 -10.76
N GLU A 145 -25.90 17.09 -10.35
CA GLU A 145 -25.78 18.43 -10.95
C GLU A 145 -25.40 18.34 -12.43
N CYS A 146 -24.32 17.61 -12.77
CA CYS A 146 -23.82 17.53 -14.14
C CYS A 146 -24.82 16.88 -15.12
N PHE A 147 -25.62 15.94 -14.64
CA PHE A 147 -26.58 15.19 -15.46
C PHE A 147 -28.03 15.68 -15.30
N HIS A 148 -28.27 16.78 -14.57
CA HIS A 148 -29.60 17.36 -14.33
C HIS A 148 -30.64 16.34 -13.81
N LEU A 149 -30.18 15.32 -13.07
CA LEU A 149 -31.04 14.21 -12.64
C LEU A 149 -32.06 14.63 -11.58
N SER A 150 -31.80 15.75 -10.89
CA SER A 150 -32.74 16.36 -9.96
C SER A 150 -33.98 16.93 -10.67
N GLU A 151 -33.89 17.27 -11.96
CA GLU A 151 -35.00 17.84 -12.74
C GLU A 151 -35.88 16.75 -13.39
N MET A 152 -35.36 15.54 -13.59
CA MET A 152 -36.09 14.42 -14.19
C MET A 152 -37.07 13.71 -13.24
N LEU A 153 -36.97 13.93 -11.92
CA LEU A 153 -37.85 13.30 -10.92
C LEU A 153 -39.19 14.05 -10.71
N ASP A 154 -39.32 15.27 -11.25
CA ASP A 154 -40.49 16.15 -11.07
C ASP A 154 -41.38 16.27 -12.34
N SER A 155 -41.25 15.36 -13.32
CA SER A 155 -42.11 15.27 -14.53
C SER A 155 -42.82 13.92 -14.62
#